data_AF-C4A0S0-F1
#
_entry.id   AF-C4A0S0-F1
#
_cell.length_a   1.000
_cell.length_b   1.000
_cell.length_c   1.000
_cell.angle_alpha   90.00
_cell.angle_beta   90.00
_cell.angle_gamma   90.00
#
_symmetry.space_group_name_H-M   'P 1'
#
loop_
_entity.id
_entity.type
_entity.pdbx_description
1 polymer ?
#
loop_
_entity_poly.entity_id
_entity_poly.type
_entity_poly.pdbx_seq_one_letter_code
_entity_poly.pdbx_strand_id
1 'polypeptide(L)'
;PKWRIDGKCGKNFPAPGGLPAQCDPKSNKPCCSSEGTCGGTDAHCTCEGCVDYRPKWRDDGKCGEYFPAPGASPGECNPNSDKPCCSSEGTCGNTDAHCYCSGCVNYSWSEGNSYNALSRLDGLSLRGLS
;
A
#
# COMPACT_ATOMS: atom_id res chain seq x y z
N PRO A 1 12.65 13.72 -13.56
CA PRO A 1 12.69 12.31 -13.10
C PRO A 1 12.52 12.25 -11.58
N LYS A 2 11.77 11.27 -11.03
CA LYS A 2 11.60 11.14 -9.57
C LYS A 2 12.80 10.48 -8.88
N TRP A 3 13.60 9.75 -9.62
CA TRP A 3 14.81 9.05 -9.17
C TRP A 3 16.08 9.66 -9.77
N ARG A 4 17.21 9.41 -9.11
CA ARG A 4 18.54 9.87 -9.54
C ARG A 4 19.32 8.73 -10.20
N ILE A 5 20.19 9.09 -11.14
CA ILE A 5 21.04 8.12 -11.86
C ILE A 5 22.20 7.57 -11.00
N ASP A 6 22.57 8.30 -9.95
CA ASP A 6 23.62 7.88 -8.99
C ASP A 6 23.07 6.92 -7.91
N GLY A 7 21.78 6.56 -7.98
CA GLY A 7 21.13 5.64 -7.05
C GLY A 7 20.92 6.21 -5.65
N LYS A 8 21.01 7.54 -5.46
CA LYS A 8 20.68 8.20 -4.19
C LYS A 8 19.19 8.54 -4.09
N CYS A 9 18.67 8.47 -2.87
CA CYS A 9 17.25 8.67 -2.56
C CYS A 9 17.06 9.30 -1.18
N GLY A 10 15.84 9.74 -0.88
CA GLY A 10 15.48 10.35 0.40
C GLY A 10 15.72 11.86 0.45
N LYS A 11 15.36 12.46 1.60
CA LYS A 11 15.29 13.91 1.79
C LYS A 11 16.63 14.64 1.60
N ASN A 12 17.74 13.96 1.86
CA ASN A 12 19.09 14.53 1.75
C ASN A 12 19.60 14.52 0.29
N PHE A 13 18.91 13.81 -0.61
CA PHE A 13 19.30 13.64 -2.00
C PHE A 13 18.13 14.01 -2.90
N PRO A 14 17.85 15.31 -3.10
CA PRO A 14 16.71 15.73 -3.90
C PRO A 14 16.86 15.28 -5.38
N ALA A 15 15.73 14.92 -5.97
CA ALA A 15 15.57 14.70 -7.40
C ALA A 15 15.50 16.05 -8.15
N PRO A 16 15.64 16.04 -9.49
CA PRO A 16 15.34 17.22 -10.30
C PRO A 16 13.93 17.75 -9.98
N GLY A 17 13.85 18.97 -9.44
CA GLY A 17 12.61 19.58 -8.93
C GLY A 17 12.55 19.78 -7.40
N GLY A 18 13.60 19.41 -6.66
CA GLY A 18 13.76 19.75 -5.24
C GLY A 18 13.02 18.84 -4.26
N LEU A 19 12.22 17.90 -4.76
CA LEU A 19 11.59 16.86 -3.94
C LEU A 19 12.60 15.77 -3.54
N PRO A 20 12.44 15.09 -2.39
CA PRO A 20 13.23 13.91 -2.05
C PRO A 20 13.29 12.92 -3.22
N ALA A 21 14.47 12.44 -3.59
CA ALA A 21 14.55 11.46 -4.66
C ALA A 21 13.95 10.13 -4.21
N GLN A 22 13.23 9.50 -5.12
CA GLN A 22 12.67 8.16 -4.96
C GLN A 22 13.59 7.13 -5.62
N CYS A 23 13.24 5.85 -5.47
CA CYS A 23 13.82 4.79 -6.27
C CYS A 23 12.84 4.38 -7.37
N ASP A 24 13.36 3.91 -8.50
CA ASP A 24 12.52 3.45 -9.61
C ASP A 24 11.80 2.15 -9.21
N PRO A 25 10.45 2.16 -9.11
CA PRO A 25 9.67 1.01 -8.65
C PRO A 25 9.71 -0.18 -9.62
N LYS A 26 10.14 0.03 -10.87
CA LYS A 26 10.29 -1.02 -11.89
C LYS A 26 11.72 -1.55 -12.01
N SER A 27 12.66 -0.97 -11.28
CA SER A 27 14.06 -1.40 -11.30
C SER A 27 14.32 -2.59 -10.37
N ASN A 28 15.52 -3.16 -10.44
CA ASN A 28 16.01 -4.13 -9.45
C ASN A 28 16.44 -3.49 -8.11
N LYS A 29 16.27 -2.17 -7.95
CA LYS A 29 16.61 -1.42 -6.74
C LYS A 29 15.46 -0.50 -6.30
N PRO A 30 14.25 -1.03 -6.04
CA PRO A 30 13.06 -0.21 -5.84
C PRO A 30 12.94 0.37 -4.42
N CYS A 31 13.80 0.01 -3.48
CA CYS A 31 13.70 0.43 -2.09
C CYS A 31 14.79 1.45 -1.74
N CYS A 32 14.40 2.50 -1.03
CA CYS A 32 15.31 3.49 -0.46
C CYS A 32 15.66 3.12 0.98
N SER A 33 16.94 2.83 1.25
CA SER A 33 17.41 2.59 2.61
C SER A 33 17.40 3.84 3.49
N SER A 34 17.55 3.66 4.81
CA SER A 34 17.79 4.75 5.77
C SER A 34 19.01 5.63 5.41
N GLU A 35 20.02 5.02 4.76
CA GLU A 35 21.25 5.68 4.32
C GLU A 35 21.09 6.46 3.00
N GLY A 36 19.88 6.49 2.44
CA GLY A 36 19.56 7.22 1.21
C GLY A 36 20.14 6.57 -0.05
N THR A 37 20.18 5.24 -0.10
CA THR A 37 20.61 4.48 -1.29
C THR A 37 19.51 3.57 -1.80
N CYS A 38 19.34 3.54 -3.12
CA CYS A 38 18.44 2.60 -3.77
C CYS A 38 19.04 1.18 -3.81
N GLY A 39 18.27 0.19 -3.36
CA GLY A 39 18.62 -1.22 -3.38
C GLY A 39 17.38 -2.13 -3.45
N GLY A 40 17.62 -3.44 -3.59
CA GLY A 40 16.56 -4.44 -3.74
C GLY A 40 16.67 -5.62 -2.77
N THR A 41 17.52 -5.49 -1.74
CA THR A 41 17.62 -6.50 -0.67
C THR A 41 16.66 -6.18 0.47
N ASP A 42 16.33 -7.16 1.29
CA ASP A 42 15.47 -6.94 2.47
C ASP A 42 15.99 -5.80 3.36
N ALA A 43 17.31 -5.71 3.58
CA ALA A 43 17.92 -4.62 4.34
C ALA A 43 17.65 -3.20 3.77
N HIS A 44 17.32 -3.08 2.48
CA HIS A 44 16.90 -1.82 1.87
C HIS A 44 15.38 -1.58 1.96
N CYS A 45 14.58 -2.64 2.13
CA CYS A 45 13.13 -2.60 1.99
C CYS A 45 12.34 -2.79 3.29
N THR A 46 12.96 -3.35 4.34
CA THR A 46 12.28 -3.73 5.60
C THR A 46 12.88 -3.09 6.85
N CYS A 47 13.86 -2.18 6.70
CA CYS A 47 14.46 -1.48 7.84
C CYS A 47 13.63 -0.30 8.36
N GLU A 48 13.94 0.17 9.56
CA GLU A 48 13.28 1.37 10.09
C GLU A 48 13.64 2.59 9.23
N GLY A 49 12.62 3.28 8.72
CA GLY A 49 12.79 4.48 7.90
C GLY A 49 13.12 4.23 6.42
N CYS A 50 13.21 2.98 5.95
CA CYS A 50 13.25 2.74 4.51
C CYS A 50 11.89 3.00 3.85
N VAL A 51 11.93 3.26 2.54
CA VAL A 51 10.74 3.41 1.71
C VAL A 51 10.80 2.43 0.56
N ASP A 52 9.86 1.50 0.53
CA ASP A 52 9.65 0.59 -0.59
C ASP A 52 8.71 1.23 -1.62
N TYR A 53 9.21 1.46 -2.83
CA TYR A 53 8.42 2.05 -3.91
C TYR A 53 7.70 1.01 -4.77
N ARG A 54 7.85 -0.30 -4.51
CA ARG A 54 7.17 -1.36 -5.26
C ARG A 54 5.64 -1.18 -5.22
N PRO A 55 4.92 -1.53 -6.30
CA PRO A 55 3.45 -1.49 -6.29
C PRO A 55 2.87 -2.38 -5.19
N LYS A 56 1.88 -1.84 -4.48
CA LYS A 56 1.12 -2.58 -3.46
C LYS A 56 -0.02 -3.42 -4.03
N TRP A 57 -0.29 -3.28 -5.32
CA TRP A 57 -1.30 -4.03 -6.06
C TRP A 57 -0.65 -4.77 -7.23
N ARG A 58 -1.38 -5.77 -7.75
CA ARG A 58 -0.95 -6.62 -8.85
C ARG A 58 -1.63 -6.22 -10.16
N ASP A 59 -0.93 -6.43 -11.28
CA ASP A 59 -1.46 -6.15 -12.61
C ASP A 59 -2.53 -7.16 -13.05
N ASP A 60 -2.55 -8.36 -12.45
CA ASP A 60 -3.56 -9.40 -12.69
C ASP A 60 -4.86 -9.20 -11.90
N GLY A 61 -4.95 -8.12 -11.11
CA GLY A 61 -6.13 -7.78 -10.31
C GLY A 61 -6.36 -8.74 -9.14
N LYS A 62 -5.37 -9.54 -8.73
CA LYS A 62 -5.44 -10.34 -7.50
C LYS A 62 -5.01 -9.54 -6.27
N CYS A 63 -5.55 -9.90 -5.12
CA CYS A 63 -5.30 -9.25 -3.84
C CYS A 63 -5.53 -10.21 -2.66
N GLY A 64 -5.21 -9.78 -1.43
CA GLY A 64 -5.41 -10.56 -0.21
C GLY A 64 -4.20 -11.41 0.19
N GLU A 65 -4.35 -12.16 1.28
CA GLU A 65 -3.26 -12.93 1.94
C GLU A 65 -2.63 -13.98 1.02
N TYR A 66 -3.43 -14.61 0.16
CA TYR A 66 -2.95 -15.64 -0.77
C TYR A 66 -2.33 -15.07 -2.05
N PHE A 67 -2.43 -13.76 -2.27
CA PHE A 67 -1.94 -13.08 -3.48
C PHE A 67 -1.16 -11.81 -3.13
N PRO A 68 0.02 -11.94 -2.47
CA PRO A 68 0.85 -10.80 -2.14
C PRO A 68 1.27 -10.02 -3.39
N ALA A 69 1.40 -8.70 -3.22
CA ALA A 69 1.94 -7.80 -4.21
C ALA A 69 3.43 -7.53 -3.94
N PRO A 70 4.20 -7.03 -4.91
CA PRO A 70 5.62 -6.77 -4.74
C PRO A 70 5.96 -5.86 -3.54
N GLY A 71 5.11 -4.87 -3.23
CA GLY A 71 5.27 -3.95 -2.10
C GLY A 71 4.28 -4.12 -0.95
N ALA A 72 3.49 -5.20 -0.93
CA ALA A 72 2.49 -5.43 0.13
C ALA A 72 2.16 -6.92 0.34
N SER A 73 2.10 -7.33 1.60
CA SER A 73 1.63 -8.64 2.05
C SER A 73 0.68 -8.42 3.23
N PRO A 74 -0.65 -8.55 3.07
CA PRO A 74 -1.38 -9.03 1.88
C PRO A 74 -1.29 -8.09 0.67
N GLY A 75 -1.59 -8.61 -0.52
CA GLY A 75 -1.70 -7.77 -1.72
C GLY A 75 -2.90 -6.84 -1.65
N GLU A 76 -2.73 -5.58 -2.04
CA GLU A 76 -3.77 -4.55 -2.02
C GLU A 76 -4.41 -4.37 -3.42
N CYS A 77 -5.43 -3.51 -3.50
CA CYS A 77 -5.97 -3.00 -4.77
C CYS A 77 -5.60 -1.52 -4.93
N ASN A 78 -5.43 -1.07 -6.18
CA ASN A 78 -5.09 0.32 -6.45
C ASN A 78 -6.24 1.25 -6.00
N PRO A 79 -6.02 2.12 -5.00
CA PRO A 79 -7.07 2.98 -4.44
C PRO A 79 -7.61 4.01 -5.45
N ASN A 80 -6.81 4.33 -6.47
CA ASN A 80 -7.13 5.30 -7.51
C ASN A 80 -7.64 4.64 -8.81
N SER A 81 -7.91 3.33 -8.79
CA SER A 81 -8.45 2.60 -9.95
C SER A 81 -9.98 2.53 -9.92
N ASP A 82 -10.57 2.06 -11.01
CA ASP A 82 -11.99 1.70 -11.09
C ASP A 82 -12.35 0.46 -10.26
N LYS A 83 -11.37 -0.25 -9.68
CA LYS A 83 -11.52 -1.49 -8.92
C LYS A 83 -10.77 -1.43 -7.57
N PRO A 84 -11.15 -0.53 -6.66
CA PRO A 84 -10.38 -0.24 -5.45
C PRO A 84 -10.63 -1.24 -4.31
N CYS A 85 -11.56 -2.19 -4.45
CA CYS A 85 -11.94 -3.09 -3.37
C CYS A 85 -11.42 -4.50 -3.61
N CYS A 86 -10.82 -5.10 -2.58
CA CYS A 86 -10.44 -6.51 -2.57
C CYS A 86 -11.58 -7.37 -2.00
N SER A 87 -12.07 -8.33 -2.79
CA SER A 87 -13.08 -9.30 -2.37
C SER A 87 -12.52 -10.37 -1.43
N SER A 88 -13.40 -11.13 -0.77
CA SER A 88 -13.01 -12.35 -0.03
C SER A 88 -12.34 -13.41 -0.91
N GLU A 89 -12.65 -13.41 -2.22
CA GLU A 89 -12.09 -14.33 -3.21
C GLU A 89 -10.73 -13.88 -3.75
N GLY A 90 -10.17 -12.79 -3.20
CA GLY A 90 -8.86 -12.28 -3.58
C GLY A 90 -8.83 -11.63 -4.96
N THR A 91 -9.90 -10.94 -5.35
CA THR A 91 -9.97 -10.17 -6.60
C THR A 91 -10.28 -8.71 -6.36
N CYS A 92 -9.63 -7.83 -7.12
CA CYS A 92 -9.92 -6.41 -7.15
C CYS A 92 -11.17 -6.13 -8.01
N GLY A 93 -12.11 -5.37 -7.45
CA GLY A 93 -13.35 -4.96 -8.11
C GLY A 93 -14.00 -3.76 -7.45
N ASN A 94 -15.22 -3.43 -7.87
CA ASN A 94 -15.97 -2.25 -7.42
C ASN A 94 -17.47 -2.49 -7.20
N THR A 95 -17.90 -3.75 -7.20
CA THR A 95 -19.29 -4.11 -6.91
C THR A 95 -19.50 -4.27 -5.41
N ASP A 96 -20.75 -4.33 -4.96
CA ASP A 96 -21.06 -4.55 -3.55
C ASP A 96 -20.43 -5.84 -3.00
N ALA A 97 -20.35 -6.89 -3.83
CA ALA A 97 -19.69 -8.14 -3.46
C ALA A 97 -18.16 -7.99 -3.27
N HIS A 98 -17.54 -6.95 -3.82
CA HIS A 98 -16.13 -6.63 -3.62
C HIS A 98 -15.89 -5.64 -2.48
N CYS A 99 -16.84 -4.73 -2.21
CA CYS A 99 -16.63 -3.61 -1.28
C CYS A 99 -17.34 -3.76 0.07
N TYR A 100 -18.46 -4.50 0.14
CA TYR A 100 -19.34 -4.57 1.32
C TYR A 100 -19.56 -6.00 1.82
N CYS A 101 -18.74 -6.96 1.39
CA CYS A 101 -18.79 -8.34 1.89
C CYS A 101 -18.06 -8.51 3.24
N SER A 102 -18.36 -9.61 3.94
CA SER A 102 -17.54 -10.04 5.08
C SER A 102 -16.13 -10.43 4.62
N GLY A 103 -15.10 -9.76 5.14
CA GLY A 103 -13.71 -10.00 4.77
C GLY A 103 -13.21 -9.19 3.57
N CYS A 104 -14.07 -8.41 2.92
CA CYS A 104 -13.67 -7.46 1.89
C CYS A 104 -12.85 -6.29 2.48
N VAL A 105 -11.93 -5.74 1.69
CA VAL A 105 -11.15 -4.53 2.05
C VAL A 105 -11.34 -3.47 0.98
N ASN A 106 -11.86 -2.31 1.34
CA ASN A 106 -12.01 -1.17 0.43
C ASN A 106 -10.83 -0.20 0.57
N TYR A 107 -10.04 -0.06 -0.50
CA TYR A 107 -8.89 0.84 -0.54
C TYR A 107 -9.24 2.25 -1.06
N SER A 108 -10.47 2.55 -1.50
CA SER A 108 -10.81 3.85 -2.11
C SER A 108 -10.68 5.08 -1.19
N TRP A 109 -10.45 4.86 0.11
CA TRP A 109 -10.25 5.91 1.11
C TRP A 109 -8.81 6.01 1.64
N SER A 110 -7.84 5.31 1.04
CA SER A 110 -6.45 5.32 1.52
C SER A 110 -5.64 6.54 1.03
N GLU A 111 -6.12 7.74 1.36
CA GLU A 111 -5.33 8.98 1.42
C GLU A 111 -5.54 9.60 2.82
N GLY A 112 -4.83 9.06 3.81
CA GLY A 112 -4.56 9.72 5.10
C GLY A 112 -5.73 10.32 5.90
N ASN A 113 -6.71 9.51 6.35
CA ASN A 113 -7.66 10.02 7.35
C ASN A 113 -8.07 9.03 8.46
N SER A 114 -7.92 9.52 9.67
CA SER A 114 -7.98 8.87 10.98
C SER A 114 -9.41 8.61 11.45
N TYR A 115 -10.19 7.75 10.79
CA TYR A 115 -11.56 7.43 11.24
C TYR A 115 -11.93 5.93 11.31
N ASN A 116 -11.00 5.01 11.00
CA ASN A 116 -11.25 3.58 11.20
C ASN A 116 -11.00 3.13 12.65
N ALA A 117 -11.68 3.75 13.61
CA ALA A 117 -11.72 3.28 14.99
C ALA A 117 -13.12 3.19 15.61
N LEU A 118 -14.20 3.60 14.91
CA LEU A 118 -15.54 3.71 15.53
C LEU A 118 -16.66 2.84 14.94
N SER A 119 -16.46 2.06 13.87
CA SER A 119 -17.54 1.22 13.30
C SER A 119 -17.41 -0.29 13.59
N ARG A 120 -16.51 -0.70 14.50
CA ARG A 120 -16.46 -2.08 15.03
C ARG A 120 -17.01 -2.24 16.46
N LEU A 121 -17.65 -1.21 17.03
CA LEU A 121 -18.20 -1.27 18.40
C LEU A 121 -19.73 -1.36 18.52
N ASP A 122 -20.51 -1.43 17.44
CA ASP A 122 -21.97 -1.56 17.54
C ASP A 122 -22.48 -3.01 17.38
N GLY A 123 -21.83 -3.94 18.09
CA GLY A 123 -22.24 -5.35 18.16
C GLY A 123 -22.51 -5.89 19.57
N LEU A 124 -22.29 -5.08 20.62
CA LEU A 124 -22.63 -5.46 22.00
C LEU A 124 -24.04 -4.99 22.35
N SER A 125 -24.97 -5.92 22.18
CA SER A 125 -26.30 -5.98 22.78
C SER A 125 -26.33 -5.41 24.22
N LEU A 126 -26.84 -4.19 24.40
CA LEU A 126 -27.36 -3.72 25.69
C LEU A 126 -28.86 -4.01 25.74
N ARG A 127 -29.20 -5.20 26.23
CA ARG A 127 -30.53 -5.45 26.78
C ARG A 127 -30.68 -4.65 28.07
N GLY A 128 -31.70 -3.80 28.11
CA GLY A 128 -32.53 -3.57 29.29
C GLY A 128 -32.04 -2.52 30.29
N LEU A 129 -32.57 -1.30 30.18
CA LEU A 129 -33.04 -0.52 31.31
C LEU A 129 -34.28 0.28 30.87
N SER A 130 -35.45 -0.24 31.25
CA SER A 130 -36.68 0.51 31.51
C SER A 130 -37.15 0.12 32.89
#